data_AF-A0A2V8TR80-F1
#
_entry.id   AF-A0A2V8TR80-F1
#
_cell.length_a   1.000
_cell.length_b   1.000
_cell.length_c   1.000
_cell.angle_alpha   90.00
_cell.angle_beta   90.00
_cell.angle_gamma   90.00
#
_symmetry.space_group_name_H-M   'P 1'
#
loop_
_entity.id
_entity.type
_entity.pdbx_description
1 polymer ?
#
loop_
_entity_poly.entity_id
_entity_poly.type
_entity_poly.pdbx_seq_one_letter_code
_entity_poly.pdbx_strand_id
1 'polypeptide(L)'
;RGRRSGSSKDFLWTRRILPAPDSDTWLAAGSAAYWEALNGEDLEKRLDYYRAEYRAYALEREQPLARLTSSLRSANWHILAESKGVLLLDALRHEMGDDAFYALMRDFFEKNTTKTVRSVDFVAAAGPSRHAFFAKWLDSIGLPDTADGPAYGASALRRRLGSAIIVYGTLAEAGANRYAGEQWQKQFLDAFESAVPIRKDFEVTDQDLEEHDVLFVGRPETNSALAAWMKPIGLDYDGAVFRLGGKDHSSEDDALVFAAMNPRNHGRMVLVAGGNSPLGTVLLARRGLGPYQYQVFHAGRPAESGFLK
;
A
#
# COMPACT_ATOMS: atom_id res chain seq x y z
N ARG A 1 -0.19 -25.01 -41.68
CA ARG A 1 -0.20 -25.56 -40.30
C ARG A 1 1.24 -25.59 -39.78
N GLY A 2 1.71 -24.50 -39.21
CA GLY A 2 3.05 -24.41 -38.59
C GLY A 2 2.91 -24.58 -37.08
N ARG A 3 3.56 -25.62 -36.54
CA ARG A 3 3.63 -25.94 -35.11
C ARG A 3 4.43 -24.82 -34.43
N ARG A 4 3.79 -23.96 -33.64
CA ARG A 4 4.49 -23.14 -32.64
C ARG A 4 5.02 -24.12 -31.59
N SER A 5 6.34 -24.20 -31.47
CA SER A 5 7.00 -24.86 -30.35
C SER A 5 6.52 -24.19 -29.06
N GLY A 6 5.77 -24.94 -28.23
CA GLY A 6 5.36 -24.48 -26.91
C GLY A 6 6.60 -24.14 -26.09
N SER A 7 6.71 -22.87 -25.72
CA SER A 7 7.67 -22.43 -24.71
C SER A 7 7.29 -23.10 -23.38
N SER A 8 8.28 -23.58 -22.64
CA SER A 8 8.19 -24.28 -21.34
C SER A 8 7.44 -23.53 -20.22
N LYS A 9 6.78 -22.41 -20.51
CA LYS A 9 6.08 -21.54 -19.55
C LYS A 9 4.59 -21.88 -19.36
N ASP A 10 3.97 -22.61 -20.29
CA ASP A 10 2.50 -22.75 -20.34
C ASP A 10 1.88 -23.73 -19.32
N PHE A 11 2.69 -24.44 -18.51
CA PHE A 11 2.18 -25.50 -17.61
C PHE A 11 2.76 -25.52 -16.19
N LEU A 12 3.64 -24.58 -15.81
CA LEU A 12 4.40 -24.74 -14.56
C LEU A 12 3.52 -24.65 -13.31
N TRP A 13 2.54 -23.73 -13.25
CA TRP A 13 1.75 -23.42 -12.02
C TRP A 13 0.22 -23.44 -12.20
N THR A 14 -0.30 -23.96 -13.31
CA THR A 14 -1.75 -23.96 -13.62
C THR A 14 -2.56 -24.98 -12.81
N ARG A 15 -1.90 -25.80 -12.00
CA ARG A 15 -2.53 -26.83 -11.18
C ARG A 15 -2.90 -26.25 -9.81
N ARG A 16 -4.06 -26.63 -9.27
CA ARG A 16 -4.56 -26.11 -8.00
C ARG A 16 -4.05 -26.94 -6.83
N ILE A 17 -3.47 -26.27 -5.85
CA ILE A 17 -3.21 -26.79 -4.50
C ILE A 17 -4.24 -26.20 -3.55
N LEU A 18 -4.57 -26.92 -2.47
CA LEU A 18 -5.48 -26.43 -1.44
C LEU A 18 -4.70 -26.28 -0.13
N PRO A 19 -4.79 -25.13 0.58
CA PRO A 19 -4.20 -25.01 1.91
C PRO A 19 -4.93 -25.93 2.91
N ALA A 20 -4.22 -26.54 3.87
CA ALA A 20 -4.84 -27.33 4.95
C ALA A 20 -5.46 -26.42 6.03
N PRO A 21 -4.66 -25.67 6.80
CA PRO A 21 -5.09 -24.56 7.64
C PRO A 21 -5.04 -23.22 6.90
N ASP A 22 -5.68 -22.20 7.50
CA ASP A 22 -5.60 -20.81 7.04
C ASP A 22 -4.15 -20.30 6.94
N SER A 23 -3.26 -20.77 7.82
CA SER A 23 -1.84 -20.42 7.83
C SER A 23 -1.05 -20.90 6.61
N ASP A 24 -1.61 -21.79 5.79
CA ASP A 24 -1.00 -22.25 4.55
C ASP A 24 -1.56 -21.52 3.31
N THR A 25 -2.51 -20.59 3.50
CA THR A 25 -3.14 -19.83 2.41
C THR A 25 -2.14 -19.03 1.58
N TRP A 26 -1.07 -18.52 2.20
CA TRP A 26 -0.04 -17.75 1.49
C TRP A 26 0.57 -18.55 0.33
N LEU A 27 0.69 -19.88 0.47
CA LEU A 27 1.29 -20.71 -0.56
C LEU A 27 0.37 -20.82 -1.77
N ALA A 28 -0.93 -20.99 -1.56
CA ALA A 28 -1.90 -21.09 -2.66
C ALA A 28 -2.22 -19.72 -3.27
N ALA A 29 -2.57 -18.73 -2.44
CA ALA A 29 -2.91 -17.38 -2.91
C ALA A 29 -1.69 -16.64 -3.45
N GLY A 30 -0.58 -16.66 -2.71
CA GLY A 30 0.66 -15.99 -3.12
C GLY A 30 1.29 -16.58 -4.37
N SER A 31 1.24 -17.90 -4.57
CA SER A 31 1.76 -18.51 -5.81
C SER A 31 0.91 -18.16 -7.04
N ALA A 32 -0.42 -18.16 -6.92
CA ALA A 32 -1.31 -17.75 -7.99
C ALA A 32 -1.08 -16.27 -8.36
N ALA A 33 -1.06 -15.40 -7.35
CA ALA A 33 -0.79 -13.98 -7.50
C ALA A 33 0.59 -13.68 -8.10
N TYR A 34 1.62 -14.43 -7.68
CA TYR A 34 2.97 -14.26 -8.19
C TYR A 34 3.15 -14.79 -9.62
N TRP A 35 2.41 -15.84 -10.00
CA TRP A 35 2.34 -16.27 -11.40
C TRP A 35 1.81 -15.15 -12.29
N GLU A 36 0.71 -14.51 -11.89
CA GLU A 36 0.13 -13.38 -12.62
C GLU A 36 1.14 -12.22 -12.71
N ALA A 37 1.85 -11.92 -11.60
CA ALA A 37 2.88 -10.89 -11.58
C ALA A 37 4.03 -11.17 -12.55
N LEU A 38 4.51 -12.43 -12.60
CA LEU A 38 5.60 -12.84 -13.49
C LEU A 38 5.22 -12.88 -14.98
N ASN A 39 3.93 -13.04 -15.29
CA ASN A 39 3.42 -13.01 -16.66
C ASN A 39 2.89 -11.63 -17.08
N GLY A 40 2.88 -10.67 -16.15
CA GLY A 40 2.53 -9.27 -16.41
C GLY A 40 3.64 -8.53 -17.16
N GLU A 41 3.33 -7.29 -17.55
CA GLU A 41 4.26 -6.44 -18.30
C GLU A 41 5.42 -5.89 -17.44
N ASP A 42 5.17 -5.65 -16.14
CA ASP A 42 6.11 -5.00 -15.23
C ASP A 42 6.06 -5.67 -13.84
N LEU A 43 6.99 -6.59 -13.61
CA LEU A 43 7.10 -7.34 -12.37
C LEU A 43 7.41 -6.42 -11.19
N GLU A 44 8.38 -5.52 -11.33
CA GLU A 44 8.82 -4.65 -10.24
C GLU A 44 7.69 -3.76 -9.75
N LYS A 45 6.96 -3.13 -10.68
CA LYS A 45 5.77 -2.35 -10.33
C LYS A 45 4.70 -3.18 -9.63
N ARG A 46 4.55 -4.45 -10.00
CA ARG A 46 3.61 -5.37 -9.35
C ARG A 46 4.07 -5.77 -7.95
N LEU A 47 5.37 -6.01 -7.75
CA LEU A 47 5.95 -6.26 -6.43
C LEU A 47 5.81 -5.03 -5.53
N ASP A 48 6.03 -3.82 -6.05
CA ASP A 48 5.80 -2.57 -5.31
C ASP A 48 4.34 -2.42 -4.88
N TYR A 49 3.39 -2.81 -5.74
CA TYR A 49 1.98 -2.87 -5.36
C TYR A 49 1.72 -3.85 -4.20
N TYR A 50 2.30 -5.06 -4.21
CA TYR A 50 2.13 -6.01 -3.10
C TYR A 50 2.83 -5.55 -1.82
N ARG A 51 3.98 -4.88 -1.92
CA ARG A 51 4.63 -4.21 -0.76
C ARG A 51 3.70 -3.14 -0.18
N ALA A 52 3.10 -2.33 -1.04
CA ALA A 52 2.15 -1.29 -0.67
C ALA A 52 0.94 -1.85 0.06
N GLU A 53 0.34 -2.87 -0.53
CA GLU A 53 -0.84 -3.54 -0.02
C GLU A 53 -0.54 -4.17 1.34
N TYR A 54 0.54 -4.94 1.46
CA TYR A 54 0.96 -5.52 2.73
C TYR A 54 1.09 -4.46 3.84
N ARG A 55 1.84 -3.37 3.57
CA ARG A 55 2.08 -2.30 4.55
C ARG A 55 0.78 -1.63 4.99
N ALA A 56 -0.17 -1.44 4.09
CA ALA A 56 -1.46 -0.83 4.40
C ALA A 56 -2.36 -1.71 5.26
N TYR A 57 -2.36 -3.03 5.03
CA TYR A 57 -3.21 -3.98 5.76
C TYR A 57 -2.58 -4.46 7.08
N ALA A 58 -1.26 -4.39 7.22
CA ALA A 58 -0.55 -4.69 8.47
C ALA A 58 -0.93 -3.72 9.61
N LEU A 59 -1.45 -2.53 9.31
CA LEU A 59 -1.84 -1.51 10.29
C LEU A 59 -3.03 -1.90 11.19
N GLU A 60 -3.92 -2.79 10.73
CA GLU A 60 -5.14 -3.11 11.48
C GLU A 60 -4.93 -4.27 12.45
N ARG A 61 -4.37 -5.37 11.96
CA ARG A 61 -4.04 -6.55 12.75
C ARG A 61 -3.13 -7.49 11.98
N GLU A 62 -1.83 -7.32 12.15
CA GLU A 62 -0.86 -8.21 11.55
C GLU A 62 -0.71 -9.52 12.34
N GLN A 63 -0.53 -10.62 11.63
CA GLN A 63 -0.19 -11.93 12.20
C GLN A 63 0.93 -12.54 11.35
N PRO A 64 1.87 -13.29 11.96
CA PRO A 64 2.79 -14.13 11.20
C PRO A 64 2.00 -15.13 10.34
N LEU A 65 2.48 -15.41 9.12
CA LEU A 65 1.81 -16.35 8.21
C LEU A 65 1.63 -17.73 8.86
N ALA A 66 2.63 -18.21 9.59
CA ALA A 66 2.58 -19.49 10.29
C ALA A 66 1.46 -19.59 11.36
N ARG A 67 0.90 -18.45 11.78
CA ARG A 67 -0.16 -18.36 12.81
C ARG A 67 -1.41 -17.66 12.30
N LEU A 68 -1.52 -17.46 10.99
CA LEU A 68 -2.62 -16.73 10.39
C LEU A 68 -3.95 -17.46 10.59
N THR A 69 -4.97 -16.75 11.05
CA THR A 69 -6.34 -17.25 11.23
C THR A 69 -7.33 -16.47 10.37
N SER A 70 -8.24 -17.18 9.70
CA SER A 70 -9.31 -16.54 8.94
C SER A 70 -10.26 -15.75 9.82
N SER A 71 -10.90 -14.75 9.22
CA SER A 71 -11.92 -13.92 9.84
C SER A 71 -13.09 -13.76 8.89
N LEU A 72 -14.30 -14.00 9.39
CA LEU A 72 -15.54 -13.70 8.66
C LEU A 72 -15.86 -12.20 8.66
N ARG A 73 -15.20 -11.42 9.53
CA ARG A 73 -15.45 -9.99 9.70
C ARG A 73 -14.55 -9.11 8.83
N SER A 74 -13.49 -9.68 8.25
CA SER A 74 -12.49 -8.93 7.50
C SER A 74 -11.76 -9.82 6.51
N ALA A 75 -11.51 -9.29 5.30
CA ALA A 75 -10.68 -9.93 4.28
C ALA A 75 -9.18 -9.74 4.52
N ASN A 76 -8.77 -8.99 5.55
CA ASN A 76 -7.36 -8.61 5.78
C ASN A 76 -6.43 -9.82 5.87
N TRP A 77 -6.87 -10.90 6.52
CA TRP A 77 -6.04 -12.10 6.67
C TRP A 77 -5.63 -12.67 5.30
N HIS A 78 -6.56 -12.71 4.33
CA HIS A 78 -6.29 -13.21 3.00
C HIS A 78 -5.35 -12.28 2.22
N ILE A 79 -5.56 -10.97 2.34
CA ILE A 79 -4.71 -9.97 1.66
C ILE A 79 -3.27 -10.02 2.20
N LEU A 80 -3.11 -10.18 3.52
CA LEU A 80 -1.79 -10.36 4.14
C LEU A 80 -1.12 -11.66 3.65
N ALA A 81 -1.87 -12.76 3.57
CA ALA A 81 -1.38 -14.04 3.06
C ALA A 81 -0.92 -13.94 1.60
N GLU A 82 -1.75 -13.35 0.75
CA GLU A 82 -1.46 -13.16 -0.67
C GLU A 82 -0.26 -12.24 -0.88
N SER A 83 -0.31 -11.02 -0.32
CA SER A 83 0.73 -10.02 -0.51
C SER A 83 2.09 -10.49 0.00
N LYS A 84 2.17 -11.00 1.24
CA LYS A 84 3.43 -11.51 1.78
C LYS A 84 3.89 -12.78 1.07
N GLY A 85 2.95 -13.63 0.65
CA GLY A 85 3.25 -14.84 -0.12
C GLY A 85 3.90 -14.53 -1.46
N VAL A 86 3.43 -13.51 -2.18
CA VAL A 86 4.07 -13.04 -3.44
C VAL A 86 5.51 -12.59 -3.17
N LEU A 87 5.71 -11.73 -2.18
CA LEU A 87 7.02 -11.16 -1.85
C LEU A 87 8.01 -12.24 -1.35
N LEU A 88 7.51 -13.22 -0.59
CA LEU A 88 8.28 -14.38 -0.15
C LEU A 88 8.75 -15.20 -1.35
N LEU A 89 7.87 -15.48 -2.32
CA LEU A 89 8.21 -16.29 -3.49
C LEU A 89 9.20 -15.57 -4.43
N ASP A 90 9.11 -14.25 -4.55
CA ASP A 90 10.11 -13.47 -5.27
C ASP A 90 11.47 -13.48 -4.56
N ALA A 91 11.49 -13.27 -3.25
CA ALA A 91 12.72 -13.37 -2.46
C ALA A 91 13.33 -14.78 -2.53
N LEU A 92 12.50 -15.84 -2.53
CA LEU A 92 12.94 -17.22 -2.69
C LEU A 92 13.56 -17.45 -4.06
N ARG A 93 12.94 -16.92 -5.14
CA ARG A 93 13.49 -16.99 -6.50
C ARG A 93 14.87 -16.35 -6.57
N HIS A 94 15.05 -15.18 -5.95
CA HIS A 94 16.34 -14.51 -5.86
C HIS A 94 17.37 -15.30 -5.04
N GLU A 95 16.96 -15.94 -3.94
CA GLU A 95 17.85 -16.74 -3.09
C GLU A 95 18.36 -18.01 -3.79
N MET A 96 17.52 -18.70 -4.55
CA MET A 96 17.88 -19.99 -5.18
C MET A 96 18.28 -19.89 -6.66
N GLY A 97 17.99 -18.77 -7.30
CA GLY A 97 18.11 -18.60 -8.74
C GLY A 97 16.89 -19.12 -9.49
N ASP A 98 16.65 -18.53 -10.66
CA ASP A 98 15.45 -18.76 -11.48
C ASP A 98 15.23 -20.24 -11.81
N ASP A 99 16.24 -20.94 -12.35
CA ASP A 99 16.10 -22.34 -12.79
C ASP A 99 15.69 -23.28 -11.65
N ALA A 100 16.32 -23.13 -10.49
CA ALA A 100 16.00 -23.92 -9.30
C ALA A 100 14.60 -23.61 -8.77
N PHE A 101 14.19 -22.34 -8.81
CA PHE A 101 12.87 -21.90 -8.40
C PHE A 101 11.77 -22.44 -9.30
N TYR A 102 11.91 -22.30 -10.61
CA TYR A 102 10.93 -22.80 -11.57
C TYR A 102 10.81 -24.33 -11.50
N ALA A 103 11.92 -25.04 -11.29
CA ALA A 103 11.90 -26.48 -11.08
C ALA A 103 11.17 -26.87 -9.79
N LEU A 104 11.49 -26.24 -8.66
CA LEU A 104 10.82 -26.46 -7.37
C LEU A 104 9.31 -26.26 -7.50
N MET A 105 8.88 -25.12 -8.06
CA MET A 105 7.47 -24.79 -8.15
C MET A 105 6.73 -25.76 -9.09
N ARG A 106 7.33 -26.15 -10.23
CA ARG A 106 6.74 -27.19 -11.10
C ARG A 106 6.58 -28.51 -10.35
N ASP A 107 7.66 -29.03 -9.80
CA ASP A 107 7.70 -30.37 -9.22
C ASP A 107 6.77 -30.46 -8.00
N PHE A 108 6.71 -29.39 -7.19
CA PHE A 108 5.81 -29.31 -6.05
C PHE A 108 4.33 -29.32 -6.47
N PHE A 109 3.95 -28.49 -7.46
CA PHE A 109 2.57 -28.40 -7.91
C PHE A 109 2.11 -29.65 -8.67
N GLU A 110 2.99 -30.28 -9.45
CA GLU A 110 2.71 -31.55 -10.11
C GLU A 110 2.46 -32.68 -9.09
N LYS A 111 3.31 -32.79 -8.07
CA LYS A 111 3.19 -33.81 -7.02
C LYS A 111 1.95 -33.63 -6.14
N ASN A 112 1.53 -32.39 -5.94
CA ASN A 112 0.47 -32.01 -4.99
C ASN A 112 -0.82 -31.51 -5.64
N THR A 113 -0.96 -31.69 -6.95
CA THR A 113 -2.18 -31.33 -7.69
C THR A 113 -3.43 -31.89 -6.99
N THR A 114 -4.44 -31.05 -6.76
CA THR A 114 -5.72 -31.38 -6.09
C THR A 114 -5.59 -31.94 -4.66
N LYS A 115 -4.40 -31.88 -4.07
CA LYS A 115 -4.17 -32.28 -2.68
C LYS A 115 -4.17 -31.07 -1.77
N THR A 116 -4.52 -31.34 -0.52
CA THR A 116 -4.27 -30.42 0.56
C THR A 116 -2.77 -30.41 0.89
N VAL A 117 -2.16 -29.23 0.97
CA VAL A 117 -0.72 -29.05 1.24
C VAL A 117 -0.50 -28.24 2.50
N ARG A 118 0.66 -28.45 3.14
CA ARG A 118 1.12 -27.60 4.23
C ARG A 118 2.38 -26.84 3.88
N SER A 119 2.59 -25.68 4.51
CA SER A 119 3.81 -24.89 4.35
C SER A 119 5.04 -25.73 4.65
N VAL A 120 5.00 -26.57 5.68
CA VAL A 120 6.11 -27.46 6.06
C VAL A 120 6.53 -28.41 4.92
N ASP A 121 5.60 -28.84 4.08
CA ASP A 121 5.90 -29.73 2.96
C ASP A 121 6.60 -28.97 1.82
N PHE A 122 6.22 -27.71 1.60
CA PHE A 122 6.88 -26.82 0.65
C PHE A 122 8.28 -26.41 1.10
N VAL A 123 8.43 -26.06 2.39
CA VAL A 123 9.72 -25.75 3.02
C VAL A 123 10.66 -26.95 2.90
N ALA A 124 10.17 -28.16 3.16
CA ALA A 124 10.96 -29.38 2.98
C ALA A 124 11.37 -29.61 1.52
N ALA A 125 10.48 -29.34 0.56
CA ALA A 125 10.79 -29.45 -0.87
C ALA A 125 11.84 -28.42 -1.34
N ALA A 126 11.86 -27.22 -0.74
CA ALA A 126 12.85 -26.19 -1.02
C ALA A 126 14.26 -26.51 -0.45
N GLY A 127 14.37 -27.54 0.40
CA GLY A 127 15.61 -28.06 0.94
C GLY A 127 16.03 -27.44 2.29
N PRO A 128 16.80 -28.19 3.11
CA PRO A 128 17.07 -27.83 4.50
C PRO A 128 17.90 -26.55 4.67
N SER A 129 18.69 -26.17 3.67
CA SER A 129 19.49 -24.94 3.70
C SER A 129 18.66 -23.66 3.77
N ARG A 130 17.36 -23.73 3.42
CA ARG A 130 16.45 -22.57 3.36
C ARG A 130 15.51 -22.47 4.57
N HIS A 131 15.61 -23.36 5.54
CA HIS A 131 14.75 -23.32 6.72
C HIS A 131 14.82 -21.97 7.46
N ALA A 132 16.02 -21.41 7.60
CA ALA A 132 16.21 -20.10 8.24
C ALA A 132 15.56 -18.95 7.44
N PHE A 133 15.64 -19.01 6.09
CA PHE A 133 14.95 -18.07 5.21
C PHE A 133 13.44 -18.13 5.44
N PHE A 134 12.84 -19.32 5.37
CA PHE A 134 11.40 -19.46 5.57
C PHE A 134 10.94 -19.06 6.97
N ALA A 135 11.69 -19.41 8.02
CA ALA A 135 11.37 -19.00 9.38
C ALA A 135 11.28 -17.46 9.50
N LYS A 136 12.22 -16.74 8.86
CA LYS A 136 12.22 -15.27 8.84
C LYS A 136 10.93 -14.71 8.21
N TRP A 137 10.43 -15.31 7.14
CA TRP A 137 9.23 -14.86 6.44
C TRP A 137 7.92 -15.31 7.09
N LEU A 138 7.87 -16.57 7.57
CA LEU A 138 6.64 -17.21 8.04
C LEU A 138 6.36 -16.94 9.52
N ASP A 139 7.39 -16.87 10.36
CA ASP A 139 7.24 -16.78 11.81
C ASP A 139 7.27 -15.34 12.34
N SER A 140 7.73 -14.39 11.52
CA SER A 140 7.83 -12.97 11.87
C SER A 140 6.70 -12.14 11.27
N ILE A 141 6.30 -11.09 11.99
CA ILE A 141 5.57 -9.95 11.42
C ILE A 141 6.55 -9.04 10.64
N GLY A 142 6.02 -8.15 9.80
CA GLY A 142 6.77 -7.28 8.91
C GLY A 142 7.34 -7.99 7.68
N LEU A 143 7.86 -7.20 6.75
CA LEU A 143 8.67 -7.72 5.64
C LEU A 143 10.13 -7.88 6.10
N PRO A 144 10.78 -9.02 5.84
CA PRO A 144 12.19 -9.22 6.16
C PRO A 144 13.13 -8.22 5.49
N ASP A 145 14.20 -7.85 6.18
CA ASP A 145 15.28 -6.98 5.69
C ASP A 145 14.87 -5.57 5.24
N THR A 146 13.63 -5.18 5.52
CA THR A 146 13.16 -3.81 5.37
C THR A 146 13.06 -3.16 6.75
N ALA A 147 13.69 -2.00 6.93
CA ALA A 147 13.42 -1.14 8.08
C ALA A 147 11.99 -0.55 8.04
N ASP A 148 11.34 -0.67 6.89
CA ASP A 148 10.01 -0.17 6.59
C ASP A 148 8.92 -0.94 7.34
N GLY A 149 8.31 -0.26 8.32
CA GLY A 149 7.13 -0.74 9.03
C GLY A 149 5.81 -0.54 8.24
N PRO A 150 4.67 -0.91 8.85
CA PRO A 150 3.34 -0.61 8.31
C PRO A 150 3.20 0.87 7.95
N ALA A 151 2.57 1.16 6.82
CA ALA A 151 2.42 2.51 6.30
C ALA A 151 1.08 2.66 5.60
N TYR A 152 0.44 3.81 5.79
CA TYR A 152 -0.81 4.11 5.11
C TYR A 152 -0.54 4.39 3.64
N GLY A 153 -1.30 3.74 2.77
CA GLY A 153 -1.51 4.21 1.40
C GLY A 153 -2.61 5.27 1.36
N ALA A 154 -2.53 6.22 0.44
CA ALA A 154 -3.53 7.29 0.31
C ALA A 154 -4.97 6.74 0.17
N SER A 155 -5.15 5.64 -0.57
CA SER A 155 -6.45 5.00 -0.77
C SER A 155 -7.06 4.38 0.49
N ALA A 156 -6.27 4.18 1.58
CA ALA A 156 -6.77 3.66 2.84
C ALA A 156 -7.86 4.56 3.45
N LEU A 157 -7.83 5.87 3.17
CA LEU A 157 -8.84 6.81 3.65
C LEU A 157 -10.26 6.44 3.20
N ARG A 158 -10.40 5.83 2.01
CA ARG A 158 -11.71 5.42 1.48
C ARG A 158 -12.43 4.39 2.35
N ARG A 159 -11.68 3.56 3.09
CA ARG A 159 -12.25 2.58 4.04
C ARG A 159 -12.50 3.18 5.42
N ARG A 160 -12.08 4.43 5.63
CA ARG A 160 -12.07 5.15 6.92
C ARG A 160 -12.91 6.42 6.89
N LEU A 161 -13.74 6.61 5.86
CA LEU A 161 -14.56 7.81 5.70
C LEU A 161 -15.54 8.03 6.87
N GLY A 162 -15.96 6.95 7.54
CA GLY A 162 -16.82 7.04 8.73
C GLY A 162 -16.17 7.71 9.95
N SER A 163 -14.84 7.80 9.99
CA SER A 163 -14.08 8.52 11.03
C SER A 163 -13.23 9.66 10.46
N ALA A 164 -13.45 10.04 9.20
CA ALA A 164 -12.63 11.04 8.54
C ALA A 164 -13.13 12.48 8.81
N ILE A 165 -12.21 13.44 8.77
CA ILE A 165 -12.49 14.88 8.64
C ILE A 165 -11.60 15.49 7.56
N ILE A 166 -12.10 16.52 6.86
CA ILE A 166 -11.34 17.32 5.91
C ILE A 166 -11.02 18.67 6.54
N VAL A 167 -9.74 19.03 6.60
CA VAL A 167 -9.24 20.26 7.22
C VAL A 167 -8.55 21.10 6.16
N TYR A 168 -9.17 22.18 5.72
CA TYR A 168 -8.60 23.04 4.67
C TYR A 168 -7.90 24.26 5.27
N GLY A 169 -6.79 24.65 4.63
CA GLY A 169 -5.99 25.78 5.03
C GLY A 169 -6.65 27.12 4.77
N THR A 170 -6.57 28.04 5.73
CA THR A 170 -7.17 29.38 5.62
C THR A 170 -6.18 30.54 5.67
N LEU A 171 -4.90 30.28 5.96
CA LEU A 171 -3.87 31.33 6.07
C LEU A 171 -3.60 32.04 4.74
N ALA A 172 -3.64 31.29 3.65
CA ALA A 172 -3.54 31.78 2.28
C ALA A 172 -4.31 30.85 1.34
N GLU A 173 -4.66 31.33 0.14
CA GLU A 173 -5.31 30.52 -0.90
C GLU A 173 -6.64 29.88 -0.45
N ALA A 174 -7.29 30.46 0.57
CA ALA A 174 -8.43 29.85 1.27
C ALA A 174 -9.59 29.45 0.34
N GLY A 175 -9.85 30.24 -0.71
CA GLY A 175 -10.88 29.91 -1.71
C GLY A 175 -10.56 28.64 -2.49
N ALA A 176 -9.30 28.46 -2.92
CA ALA A 176 -8.86 27.27 -3.64
C ALA A 176 -8.84 26.04 -2.72
N ASN A 177 -8.33 26.19 -1.50
CA ASN A 177 -8.28 25.12 -0.50
C ASN A 177 -9.69 24.66 -0.11
N ARG A 178 -10.61 25.59 0.13
CA ARG A 178 -12.01 25.28 0.41
C ARG A 178 -12.65 24.54 -0.76
N TYR A 179 -12.50 25.06 -1.98
CA TYR A 179 -13.05 24.42 -3.17
C TYR A 179 -12.51 22.99 -3.35
N ALA A 180 -11.20 22.79 -3.16
CA ALA A 180 -10.58 21.46 -3.21
C ALA A 180 -11.14 20.53 -2.11
N GLY A 181 -11.33 21.03 -0.88
CA GLY A 181 -11.99 20.28 0.20
C GLY A 181 -13.42 19.87 -0.14
N GLU A 182 -14.20 20.76 -0.73
CA GLU A 182 -15.57 20.49 -1.21
C GLU A 182 -15.57 19.45 -2.36
N GLN A 183 -14.59 19.49 -3.27
CA GLN A 183 -14.44 18.46 -4.30
C GLN A 183 -14.11 17.08 -3.71
N TRP A 184 -13.22 17.00 -2.72
CA TRP A 184 -12.94 15.75 -2.00
C TRP A 184 -14.17 15.22 -1.27
N GLN A 185 -14.89 16.08 -0.54
CA GLN A 185 -16.12 15.69 0.15
C GLN A 185 -17.15 15.13 -0.82
N LYS A 186 -17.35 15.76 -1.98
CA LYS A 186 -18.26 15.28 -3.02
C LYS A 186 -17.86 13.89 -3.52
N GLN A 187 -16.59 13.68 -3.84
CA GLN A 187 -16.11 12.35 -4.27
C GLN A 187 -16.32 11.29 -3.19
N PHE A 188 -16.13 11.65 -1.92
CA PHE A 188 -16.34 10.73 -0.81
C PHE A 188 -17.82 10.44 -0.59
N LEU A 189 -18.71 11.44 -0.73
CA LEU A 189 -20.16 11.26 -0.63
C LEU A 189 -20.68 10.30 -1.71
N ASP A 190 -20.17 10.40 -2.93
CA ASP A 190 -20.54 9.49 -4.02
C ASP A 190 -20.12 8.03 -3.72
N ALA A 191 -19.12 7.83 -2.85
CA ALA A 191 -18.60 6.52 -2.46
C ALA A 191 -19.11 6.03 -1.08
N PHE A 192 -19.56 6.94 -0.22
CA PHE A 192 -19.98 6.71 1.15
C PHE A 192 -21.19 7.60 1.40
N GLU A 193 -22.36 7.03 1.71
CA GLU A 193 -23.66 7.71 1.80
C GLU A 193 -23.77 8.78 2.91
N SER A 194 -22.65 9.21 3.49
CA SER A 194 -22.55 10.30 4.46
C SER A 194 -21.41 11.27 4.09
N ALA A 195 -21.68 12.56 4.21
CA ALA A 195 -20.70 13.60 3.89
C ALA A 195 -19.63 13.69 4.98
N VAL A 196 -18.37 13.48 4.60
CA VAL A 196 -17.22 13.70 5.49
C VAL A 196 -17.21 15.17 5.96
N PRO A 197 -17.16 15.47 7.27
CA PRO A 197 -17.16 16.85 7.75
C PRO A 197 -15.98 17.67 7.22
N ILE A 198 -16.24 18.91 6.84
CA ILE A 198 -15.21 19.91 6.51
C ILE A 198 -15.03 20.87 7.69
N ARG A 199 -13.79 21.20 8.03
CA ARG A 199 -13.38 22.16 9.05
C ARG A 199 -12.32 23.11 8.50
N LYS A 200 -12.28 24.34 9.02
CA LYS A 200 -11.12 25.22 8.83
C LYS A 200 -9.98 24.75 9.73
N ASP A 201 -8.75 24.99 9.28
CA ASP A 201 -7.54 24.71 10.04
C ASP A 201 -7.50 25.32 11.45
N PHE A 202 -8.05 26.51 11.68
CA PHE A 202 -8.13 27.11 13.02
C PHE A 202 -9.34 26.68 13.85
N GLU A 203 -10.30 25.96 13.26
CA GLU A 203 -11.51 25.48 13.96
C GLU A 203 -11.31 24.09 14.56
N VAL A 204 -10.29 23.33 14.13
CA VAL A 204 -10.00 22.00 14.66
C VAL A 204 -9.27 22.09 16.00
N THR A 205 -9.70 21.24 16.93
CA THR A 205 -9.05 21.06 18.23
C THR A 205 -8.04 19.92 18.19
N ASP A 206 -7.20 19.85 19.22
CA ASP A 206 -6.27 18.73 19.38
C ASP A 206 -6.99 17.38 19.49
N GLN A 207 -8.16 17.38 20.12
CA GLN A 207 -9.03 16.21 20.25
C GLN A 207 -9.63 15.80 18.90
N ASP A 208 -10.12 16.75 18.10
CA ASP A 208 -10.62 16.46 16.75
C ASP A 208 -9.54 15.74 15.92
N LEU A 209 -8.31 16.25 15.98
CA LEU A 209 -7.18 15.70 15.25
C LEU A 209 -6.74 14.33 15.78
N GLU A 210 -6.92 14.01 17.05
CA GLU A 210 -6.56 12.70 17.63
C GLU A 210 -7.61 11.61 17.36
N GLU A 211 -8.89 11.99 17.36
CA GLU A 211 -10.01 11.04 17.27
C GLU A 211 -10.35 10.63 15.83
N HIS A 212 -9.89 11.40 14.83
CA HIS A 212 -10.28 11.25 13.42
C HIS A 212 -9.11 10.87 12.50
N ASP A 213 -9.46 10.28 11.36
CA ASP A 213 -8.59 10.22 10.20
C ASP A 213 -8.64 11.58 9.47
N VAL A 214 -7.50 12.21 9.20
CA VAL A 214 -7.47 13.63 8.80
C VAL A 214 -6.98 13.80 7.36
N LEU A 215 -7.78 14.45 6.51
CA LEU A 215 -7.32 14.97 5.21
C LEU A 215 -7.04 16.47 5.31
N PHE A 216 -5.77 16.84 5.35
CA PHE A 216 -5.33 18.22 5.20
C PHE A 216 -5.33 18.64 3.74
N VAL A 217 -6.00 19.77 3.45
CA VAL A 217 -6.02 20.39 2.13
C VAL A 217 -5.22 21.68 2.15
N GLY A 218 -4.32 21.81 1.17
CA GLY A 218 -3.34 22.87 1.06
C GLY A 218 -1.94 22.42 1.47
N ARG A 219 -1.02 23.36 1.51
CA ARG A 219 0.38 23.18 1.96
C ARG A 219 0.60 23.80 3.35
N PRO A 220 1.69 23.46 4.06
CA PRO A 220 1.90 23.90 5.44
C PRO A 220 1.77 25.41 5.66
N GLU A 221 2.20 26.25 4.72
CA GLU A 221 2.10 27.71 4.83
C GLU A 221 0.66 28.22 4.66
N THR A 222 -0.21 27.41 4.09
CA THR A 222 -1.63 27.74 3.89
C THR A 222 -2.52 27.14 4.97
N ASN A 223 -2.05 26.13 5.72
CA ASN A 223 -2.84 25.33 6.66
C ASN A 223 -2.11 25.23 8.01
N SER A 224 -2.59 25.99 9.00
CA SER A 224 -1.94 26.09 10.32
C SER A 224 -1.88 24.76 11.08
N ALA A 225 -2.92 23.94 10.98
CA ALA A 225 -2.98 22.62 11.61
C ALA A 225 -1.97 21.65 10.98
N LEU A 226 -1.83 21.67 9.65
CA LEU A 226 -0.80 20.89 8.95
C LEU A 226 0.62 21.37 9.29
N ALA A 227 0.84 22.68 9.39
CA ALA A 227 2.15 23.24 9.72
C ALA A 227 2.71 22.68 11.04
N ALA A 228 1.84 22.48 12.03
CA ALA A 228 2.22 21.89 13.31
C ALA A 228 2.64 20.41 13.20
N TRP A 229 2.23 19.72 12.13
CA TRP A 229 2.39 18.27 11.97
C TRP A 229 3.45 17.85 10.96
N MET A 230 4.06 18.79 10.21
CA MET A 230 5.08 18.49 9.21
C MET A 230 6.18 17.55 9.73
N LYS A 231 6.86 17.94 10.82
CA LYS A 231 7.96 17.16 11.41
C LYS A 231 7.47 15.81 11.97
N PRO A 232 6.42 15.76 12.81
CA PRO A 232 5.88 14.48 13.32
C PRO A 232 5.51 13.45 12.27
N ILE A 233 5.01 13.89 11.09
CA ILE A 233 4.61 12.98 10.01
C ILE A 233 5.71 12.74 8.96
N GLY A 234 6.90 13.33 9.14
CA GLY A 234 8.02 13.20 8.20
C GLY A 234 7.78 13.89 6.85
N LEU A 235 6.97 14.96 6.82
CA LEU A 235 6.73 15.76 5.63
C LEU A 235 7.75 16.90 5.54
N ASP A 236 8.54 16.92 4.47
CA ASP A 236 9.37 18.06 4.08
C ASP A 236 8.68 18.82 2.94
N TYR A 237 8.01 19.93 3.30
CA TYR A 237 7.28 20.79 2.38
C TYR A 237 7.36 22.23 2.90
N ASP A 238 8.18 23.05 2.25
CA ASP A 238 8.42 24.44 2.63
C ASP A 238 8.64 25.31 1.38
N GLY A 239 8.08 26.52 1.39
CA GLY A 239 8.25 27.52 0.34
C GLY A 239 7.70 27.08 -1.02
N ALA A 240 6.59 26.31 -1.05
CA ALA A 240 6.08 25.68 -2.28
C ALA A 240 7.13 24.76 -2.95
N VAL A 241 7.93 24.08 -2.12
CA VAL A 241 8.84 23.01 -2.54
C VAL A 241 8.67 21.84 -1.57
N PHE A 242 8.36 20.65 -2.08
CA PHE A 242 8.37 19.43 -1.27
C PHE A 242 9.53 18.54 -1.67
N ARG A 243 10.13 17.85 -0.68
CA ARG A 243 11.25 16.93 -0.89
C ARG A 243 10.83 15.50 -0.64
N LEU A 244 10.98 14.65 -1.65
CA LEU A 244 10.63 13.23 -1.59
C LEU A 244 11.70 12.41 -2.28
N GLY A 245 12.07 11.27 -1.68
CA GLY A 245 13.06 10.36 -2.28
C GLY A 245 14.42 11.01 -2.58
N GLY A 246 14.80 12.06 -1.85
CA GLY A 246 16.03 12.82 -2.09
C GLY A 246 15.97 13.80 -3.29
N LYS A 247 14.76 14.09 -3.79
CA LYS A 247 14.52 15.02 -4.90
C LYS A 247 13.65 16.19 -4.45
N ASP A 248 14.01 17.38 -4.93
CA ASP A 248 13.24 18.61 -4.75
C ASP A 248 12.19 18.74 -5.87
N HIS A 249 10.94 18.98 -5.49
CA HIS A 249 9.83 19.26 -6.41
C HIS A 249 9.40 20.70 -6.25
N SER A 250 9.96 21.57 -7.10
CA SER A 250 9.82 23.02 -7.00
C SER A 250 9.02 23.65 -8.15
N SER A 251 8.45 22.86 -9.07
CA SER A 251 7.61 23.43 -10.13
C SER A 251 6.28 23.89 -9.54
N GLU A 252 5.73 25.02 -10.01
CA GLU A 252 4.39 25.47 -9.62
C GLU A 252 3.28 24.48 -10.02
N ASP A 253 3.57 23.63 -11.01
CA ASP A 253 2.71 22.56 -11.50
C ASP A 253 2.82 21.27 -10.67
N ASP A 254 3.80 21.18 -9.77
CA ASP A 254 3.98 20.01 -8.92
C ASP A 254 2.97 20.03 -7.76
N ALA A 255 2.45 18.85 -7.44
CA ALA A 255 1.52 18.66 -6.34
C ALA A 255 1.70 17.30 -5.67
N LEU A 256 1.35 17.23 -4.40
CA LEU A 256 1.60 16.07 -3.55
C LEU A 256 0.32 15.58 -2.88
N VAL A 257 0.13 14.26 -2.97
CA VAL A 257 -0.68 13.49 -2.00
C VAL A 257 0.26 12.66 -1.14
N PHE A 258 0.22 12.85 0.18
CA PHE A 258 1.11 12.17 1.13
C PHE A 258 0.33 11.60 2.31
N ALA A 259 0.52 10.32 2.59
CA ALA A 259 -0.12 9.58 3.66
C ALA A 259 0.87 9.26 4.78
N ALA A 260 0.42 9.39 6.01
CA ALA A 260 1.22 9.10 7.20
C ALA A 260 0.35 8.57 8.35
N MET A 261 1.01 8.04 9.38
CA MET A 261 0.34 7.76 10.65
C MET A 261 0.05 9.06 11.38
N ASN A 262 -1.09 9.11 12.05
CA ASN A 262 -1.41 10.24 12.91
C ASN A 262 -0.46 10.25 14.12
N PRO A 263 0.27 11.35 14.38
CA PRO A 263 1.32 11.40 15.40
C PRO A 263 0.79 11.34 16.83
N ARG A 264 -0.51 11.55 17.04
CA ARG A 264 -1.17 11.48 18.35
C ARG A 264 -1.91 10.18 18.57
N ASN A 265 -2.34 9.52 17.49
CA ASN A 265 -3.03 8.24 17.54
C ASN A 265 -2.65 7.37 16.34
N HIS A 266 -1.70 6.45 16.52
CA HIS A 266 -1.20 5.61 15.42
C HIS A 266 -2.25 4.68 14.79
N GLY A 267 -3.46 4.54 15.40
CA GLY A 267 -4.59 3.84 14.79
C GLY A 267 -5.35 4.67 13.74
N ARG A 268 -5.05 5.97 13.63
CA ARG A 268 -5.60 6.93 12.66
C ARG A 268 -4.57 7.30 11.60
N MET A 269 -5.06 7.69 10.44
CA MET A 269 -4.23 8.16 9.34
C MET A 269 -4.31 9.67 9.14
N VAL A 270 -3.25 10.19 8.52
CA VAL A 270 -3.18 11.56 7.99
C VAL A 270 -2.97 11.47 6.50
N LEU A 271 -3.69 12.29 5.75
CA LEU A 271 -3.51 12.50 4.34
C LEU A 271 -3.30 14.00 4.10
N VAL A 272 -2.26 14.34 3.36
CA VAL A 272 -1.96 15.71 2.93
C VAL A 272 -2.19 15.79 1.44
N ALA A 273 -2.98 16.76 0.98
CA ALA A 273 -3.21 17.03 -0.43
C ALA A 273 -2.97 18.52 -0.71
N GLY A 274 -1.82 18.84 -1.31
CA GLY A 274 -1.42 20.22 -1.57
C GLY A 274 -0.52 20.36 -2.81
N GLY A 275 -0.81 21.37 -3.63
CA GLY A 275 0.03 21.78 -4.75
C GLY A 275 0.95 22.94 -4.41
N ASN A 276 2.03 23.08 -5.17
CA ASN A 276 2.92 24.25 -5.11
C ASN A 276 2.20 25.53 -5.58
N SER A 277 1.01 25.40 -6.17
CA SER A 277 0.10 26.48 -6.53
C SER A 277 -1.35 26.18 -6.10
N PRO A 278 -2.22 27.22 -6.00
CA PRO A 278 -3.66 27.02 -5.75
C PRO A 278 -4.32 26.09 -6.78
N LEU A 279 -3.91 26.22 -8.05
CA LEU A 279 -4.41 25.39 -9.14
C LEU A 279 -3.97 23.92 -8.96
N GLY A 280 -2.71 23.68 -8.59
CA GLY A 280 -2.19 22.35 -8.28
C GLY A 280 -3.03 21.64 -7.21
N THR A 281 -3.35 22.33 -6.11
CA THR A 281 -4.21 21.81 -5.03
C THR A 281 -5.60 21.43 -5.54
N VAL A 282 -6.21 22.27 -6.38
CA VAL A 282 -7.53 22.00 -6.97
C VAL A 282 -7.51 20.81 -7.94
N LEU A 283 -6.45 20.66 -8.73
CA LEU A 283 -6.30 19.56 -9.67
C LEU A 283 -6.18 18.20 -8.96
N LEU A 284 -5.54 18.15 -7.79
CA LEU A 284 -5.48 16.93 -6.96
C LEU A 284 -6.88 16.44 -6.58
N ALA A 285 -7.76 17.36 -6.18
CA ALA A 285 -9.12 17.03 -5.74
C ALA A 285 -10.05 16.55 -6.86
N ARG A 286 -9.53 16.36 -8.08
CA ARG A 286 -10.21 15.71 -9.22
C ARG A 286 -9.66 14.31 -9.52
N ARG A 287 -8.68 13.85 -8.74
CA ARG A 287 -7.99 12.58 -8.92
C ARG A 287 -8.38 11.59 -7.82
N GLY A 288 -8.26 10.30 -8.14
CA GLY A 288 -8.42 9.25 -7.16
C GLY A 288 -7.20 9.11 -6.27
N LEU A 289 -7.40 8.52 -5.08
CA LEU A 289 -6.34 8.14 -4.17
C LEU A 289 -5.80 6.76 -4.58
N GLY A 290 -4.49 6.66 -4.79
CA GLY A 290 -3.77 5.43 -5.13
C GLY A 290 -3.32 4.66 -3.88
N PRO A 291 -2.80 3.43 -4.04
CA PRO A 291 -2.40 2.58 -2.92
C PRO A 291 -1.07 2.99 -2.25
N TYR A 292 -0.39 4.00 -2.77
CA TYR A 292 0.95 4.41 -2.35
C TYR A 292 0.92 5.40 -1.18
N GLN A 293 2.00 5.42 -0.39
CA GLN A 293 2.18 6.40 0.69
C GLN A 293 2.25 7.81 0.13
N TYR A 294 2.97 8.02 -0.97
CA TYR A 294 3.01 9.29 -1.67
C TYR A 294 2.66 9.13 -3.15
N GLN A 295 2.10 10.19 -3.71
CA GLN A 295 1.89 10.37 -5.14
C GLN A 295 2.19 11.82 -5.51
N VAL A 296 3.13 12.00 -6.43
CA VAL A 296 3.48 13.27 -7.04
C VAL A 296 2.70 13.43 -8.34
N PHE A 297 2.18 14.63 -8.54
CA PHE A 297 1.49 15.03 -9.75
C PHE A 297 2.21 16.20 -10.39
N HIS A 298 2.24 16.24 -11.71
CA HIS A 298 2.73 17.37 -12.49
C HIS A 298 1.62 17.84 -13.44
N ALA A 299 1.23 19.10 -13.36
CA ALA A 299 0.08 19.67 -14.07
C ALA A 299 -1.19 18.81 -13.90
N GLY A 300 -1.38 18.29 -12.69
CA GLY A 300 -2.51 17.42 -12.32
C GLY A 300 -2.47 16.01 -12.90
N ARG A 301 -1.37 15.54 -13.51
CA ARG A 301 -1.19 14.15 -13.98
C ARG A 301 -0.23 13.39 -13.05
N PRO A 302 -0.47 12.10 -12.74
CA PRO A 302 0.46 11.31 -11.95
C PRO A 302 1.84 11.29 -12.61
N ALA A 303 2.87 11.58 -11.83
CA ALA A 303 4.27 11.61 -12.26
C ALA A 303 5.11 10.56 -11.55
N GLU A 304 4.94 10.45 -10.22
CA GLU A 304 5.73 9.54 -9.37
C GLU A 304 4.86 9.04 -8.21
N SER A 305 5.12 7.84 -7.71
CA SER A 305 4.41 7.30 -6.55
C SER A 305 5.22 6.21 -5.87
N GLY A 306 5.09 6.08 -4.56
CA GLY A 306 5.78 5.02 -3.84
C GLY A 306 5.61 5.08 -2.33
N PHE A 307 6.54 4.42 -1.65
CA PHE A 307 6.70 4.48 -0.21
C PHE A 307 8.04 5.10 0.11
N LEU A 308 8.09 5.89 1.20
CA LEU A 308 9.35 6.34 1.74
C LEU A 308 10.11 5.11 2.29
N LYS A 309 11.44 5.19 2.17
CA LYS A 309 12.42 4.22 2.70
C LYS A 309 12.96 4.70 4.05
#